data_AF-A0A9P8L8Y9-F1
#
_entry.id   AF-A0A9P8L8Y9-F1
#
_cell.length_a   1.000
_cell.length_b   1.000
_cell.length_c   1.000
_cell.angle_alpha   90.00
_cell.angle_beta   90.00
_cell.angle_gamma   90.00
#
_symmetry.space_group_name_H-M   'P 1'
#
loop_
_entity.id
_entity.type
_entity.pdbx_description
1 polymer ?
#
loop_
_entity_poly.entity_id
_entity_poly.type
_entity_poly.pdbx_seq_one_letter_code
_entity_poly.pdbx_strand_id
1 'polypeptide(L)'
;MNKILAENLHNKGELCGSSYLNKALKSHLTERLQHEHYLDREGVTRESLIEKELVEFENNLKRTFNIANNNSTEDIWLQGLKDNEEKGFAHGSLLLSCDQIAGIFRPCLDAIAKLIKRQVKAAKQKKNLEVEQVVLIGGFAASPSLRSYLKDRLASIDIVCLKSPNIATAVAHGAVFRALDKEGGPRREILSSYGFLRREEYDPKGCPAHVGVNPVYQRLDGKRYINNCIHWLIKKGEVVPPKQKYSLDAYQIFRADGEMIVEEKLYVSDTSTESHYKLNHPNNEGAEVAGTLEVNLTSLKDENKIQLERGPNGLYYHVKFELVIEVDG
;
A
#
# COMPACT_ATOMS: atom_id res chain seq x y z
N MET A 1 -10.78 23.15 16.47
CA MET A 1 -9.86 22.44 15.57
C MET A 1 -10.72 21.46 14.78
N ASN A 2 -10.80 21.56 13.45
CA ASN A 2 -11.66 20.67 12.65
C ASN A 2 -11.09 19.25 12.73
N LYS A 3 -11.86 18.31 13.31
CA LYS A 3 -11.47 16.92 13.46
C LYS A 3 -11.74 16.20 12.13
N ILE A 4 -10.75 15.48 11.60
CA ILE A 4 -10.96 14.59 10.45
C ILE A 4 -11.87 13.45 10.91
N LEU A 5 -13.05 13.33 10.31
CA LEU A 5 -14.10 12.41 10.78
C LEU A 5 -13.92 10.98 10.26
N ALA A 6 -13.50 10.86 9.00
CA ALA A 6 -13.31 9.58 8.32
C ALA A 6 -12.26 9.71 7.23
N GLU A 7 -11.47 8.64 7.06
CA GLU A 7 -10.53 8.46 5.97
C GLU A 7 -11.15 7.54 4.93
N ASN A 8 -11.25 8.03 3.69
CA ASN A 8 -11.78 7.27 2.57
C ASN A 8 -10.64 6.99 1.58
N LEU A 9 -10.10 5.78 1.63
CA LEU A 9 -8.99 5.37 0.77
C LEU A 9 -9.52 4.73 -0.52
N HIS A 10 -9.48 5.47 -1.63
CA HIS A 10 -9.67 4.90 -2.97
C HIS A 10 -8.29 4.60 -3.58
N ASN A 11 -7.74 3.44 -3.24
CA ASN A 11 -6.34 3.04 -3.48
C ASN A 11 -6.05 2.62 -4.91
N LYS A 12 -6.17 3.54 -5.86
CA LYS A 12 -5.44 3.41 -7.13
C LYS A 12 -4.46 4.56 -7.24
N GLY A 13 -3.27 4.33 -6.70
CA GLY A 13 -2.09 5.12 -7.03
C GLY A 13 -1.72 4.93 -8.50
N GLU A 14 -0.82 5.79 -8.98
CA GLU A 14 -0.30 5.70 -10.35
C GLU A 14 1.21 5.91 -10.31
N LEU A 15 1.90 5.30 -11.27
CA LEU A 15 3.35 5.35 -11.41
C LEU A 15 3.77 6.68 -12.07
N CYS A 16 3.49 7.79 -11.40
CA CYS A 16 3.69 9.15 -11.92
C CYS A 16 4.36 10.10 -10.91
N GLY A 17 5.28 9.57 -10.10
CA GLY A 17 6.06 10.36 -9.15
C GLY A 17 7.18 11.18 -9.80
N SER A 18 7.83 12.06 -9.03
CA SER A 18 8.91 12.92 -9.54
C SER A 18 10.10 12.17 -10.14
N SER A 19 10.35 10.93 -9.71
CA SER A 19 11.42 10.07 -10.27
C SER A 19 11.20 9.74 -11.76
N TYR A 20 9.96 9.83 -12.25
CA TYR A 20 9.66 9.66 -13.68
C TYR A 20 10.19 10.79 -14.53
N LEU A 21 10.40 11.99 -13.96
CA LEU A 21 11.10 13.07 -14.66
C LEU A 21 12.56 12.71 -14.92
N ASN A 22 13.23 12.11 -13.95
CA ASN A 22 14.63 11.67 -14.10
C ASN A 22 14.73 10.56 -15.14
N LYS A 23 13.79 9.60 -15.12
CA LYS A 23 13.71 8.55 -16.14
C LYS A 23 13.48 9.13 -17.54
N ALA A 24 12.60 10.12 -17.66
CA ALA A 24 12.31 10.78 -18.93
C ALA A 24 13.54 11.56 -19.44
N LEU A 25 14.23 12.32 -18.58
CA LEU A 25 15.47 13.00 -18.95
C LEU A 25 16.57 11.99 -19.32
N LYS A 26 16.73 10.92 -18.54
CA LYS A 26 17.70 9.86 -18.85
C LYS A 26 17.46 9.29 -20.24
N SER A 27 16.23 8.89 -20.53
CA SER A 27 15.85 8.38 -21.85
C SER A 27 16.14 9.40 -22.96
N HIS A 28 15.82 10.68 -22.72
CA HIS A 28 16.09 11.76 -23.67
C HIS A 28 17.59 11.90 -23.95
N LEU A 29 18.43 11.95 -22.91
CA LEU A 29 19.88 12.07 -23.07
C LEU A 29 20.50 10.83 -23.71
N THR A 30 20.08 9.62 -23.31
CA THR A 30 20.56 8.37 -23.91
C THR A 30 20.28 8.36 -25.42
N GLU A 31 19.09 8.77 -25.85
CA GLU A 31 18.74 8.86 -27.27
C GLU A 31 19.56 9.93 -28.01
N ARG A 32 19.73 11.12 -27.42
CA ARG A 32 20.51 12.21 -28.03
C ARG A 32 21.98 11.85 -28.18
N LEU A 33 22.53 11.08 -27.25
CA LEU A 33 23.95 10.70 -27.22
C LEU A 33 24.24 9.32 -27.81
N GLN A 34 23.24 8.62 -28.37
CA GLN A 34 23.36 7.20 -28.76
C GLN A 34 24.46 6.91 -29.80
N HIS A 35 24.80 7.91 -30.64
CA HIS A 35 25.85 7.79 -31.67
C HIS A 35 27.14 8.51 -31.30
N GLU A 36 27.20 9.16 -30.14
CA GLU A 36 28.35 9.96 -29.69
C GLU A 36 29.40 9.08 -29.00
N HIS A 37 29.81 7.99 -29.65
CA HIS A 37 30.74 7.00 -29.10
C HIS A 37 32.10 7.59 -28.70
N TYR A 38 32.48 8.75 -29.23
CA TYR A 38 33.70 9.46 -28.84
C TYR A 38 33.68 9.96 -27.39
N LEU A 39 32.52 10.00 -26.74
CA LEU A 39 32.38 10.35 -25.32
C LEU A 39 32.81 9.20 -24.40
N ASP A 40 32.82 7.97 -24.90
CA ASP A 40 33.29 6.79 -24.16
C ASP A 40 34.82 6.73 -24.23
N ARG A 41 35.49 6.93 -23.09
CA ARG A 41 36.96 6.94 -22.93
C ARG A 41 37.38 6.26 -21.63
N GLU A 42 38.68 6.08 -21.42
CA GLU A 42 39.17 5.43 -20.20
C GLU A 42 38.65 6.16 -18.94
N GLY A 43 37.87 5.45 -18.12
CA GLY A 43 37.28 5.96 -16.88
C GLY A 43 36.02 6.82 -17.03
N VAL A 44 35.52 7.10 -18.25
CA VAL A 44 34.30 7.90 -18.47
C VAL A 44 33.45 7.27 -19.57
N THR A 45 32.18 7.03 -19.26
CA THR A 45 31.18 6.54 -20.23
C THR A 45 30.07 7.57 -20.41
N ARG A 46 29.37 7.53 -21.54
CA ARG A 46 28.13 8.31 -21.77
C ARG A 46 27.13 8.10 -20.65
N GLU A 47 26.98 6.87 -20.18
CA GLU A 47 26.10 6.55 -19.06
C GLU A 47 26.52 7.30 -17.79
N SER A 48 27.82 7.31 -17.45
CA SER A 48 28.31 8.07 -16.29
C SER A 48 28.13 9.59 -16.42
N LEU A 49 28.22 10.13 -17.64
CA LEU A 49 27.95 11.55 -17.90
C LEU A 49 26.47 11.87 -17.70
N ILE A 50 25.58 11.01 -18.20
CA ILE A 50 24.13 11.13 -18.01
C ILE A 50 23.78 11.06 -16.53
N GLU A 51 24.30 10.07 -15.78
CA GLU A 51 24.04 9.94 -14.35
C GLU A 51 24.50 11.18 -13.55
N LYS A 52 25.63 11.77 -13.91
CA LYS A 52 26.09 13.03 -13.31
C LYS A 52 25.10 14.17 -13.58
N GLU A 53 24.60 14.29 -14.81
CA GLU A 53 23.62 15.31 -15.17
C GLU A 53 22.27 15.09 -14.46
N LEU A 54 21.85 13.85 -14.27
CA LEU A 54 20.61 13.56 -13.53
C LEU A 54 20.64 14.07 -12.09
N VAL A 55 21.83 14.12 -11.46
CA VAL A 55 22.01 14.72 -10.14
C VAL A 55 21.82 16.24 -10.18
N GLU A 56 22.37 16.90 -11.20
CA GLU A 56 22.21 18.34 -11.41
C GLU A 56 20.74 18.69 -11.70
N PHE A 57 20.11 17.91 -12.58
CA PHE A 57 18.69 18.02 -12.86
C PHE A 57 17.83 17.91 -11.61
N GLU A 58 18.05 16.90 -10.75
CA GLU A 58 17.28 16.69 -9.52
C GLU A 58 17.36 17.89 -8.57
N ASN A 59 18.55 18.50 -8.47
CA ASN A 59 18.85 19.53 -7.49
C ASN A 59 18.56 20.95 -7.97
N ASN A 60 18.54 21.18 -9.28
CA ASN A 60 18.35 22.51 -9.86
C ASN A 60 17.15 22.56 -10.81
N LEU A 61 17.31 22.15 -12.07
CA LEU A 61 16.31 22.36 -13.11
C LEU A 61 14.93 21.81 -12.73
N LYS A 62 14.86 20.61 -12.15
CA LYS A 62 13.60 19.98 -11.72
C LYS A 62 12.84 20.79 -10.66
N ARG A 63 13.56 21.54 -9.83
CA ARG A 63 13.02 22.32 -8.72
C ARG A 63 12.61 23.72 -9.13
N THR A 64 13.28 24.32 -10.12
CA THR A 64 13.08 25.72 -10.51
C THR A 64 12.26 25.87 -11.79
N PHE A 65 12.32 24.88 -12.70
CA PHE A 65 11.63 24.96 -13.98
C PHE A 65 10.12 25.09 -13.81
N ASN A 66 9.54 26.01 -14.57
CA ASN A 66 8.10 26.23 -14.66
C ASN A 66 7.66 26.13 -16.12
N ILE A 67 6.94 25.06 -16.44
CA ILE A 67 6.39 24.82 -17.78
C ILE A 67 5.48 25.95 -18.33
N ALA A 68 4.95 26.81 -17.45
CA ALA A 68 4.16 27.97 -17.86
C ALA A 68 5.00 29.18 -18.28
N ASN A 69 6.30 29.20 -17.96
CA ASN A 69 7.22 30.27 -18.31
C ASN A 69 8.10 29.82 -19.47
N ASN A 70 7.95 30.44 -20.65
CA ASN A 70 8.47 29.89 -21.91
C ASN A 70 9.70 30.65 -22.47
N ASN A 71 10.55 31.19 -21.60
CA ASN A 71 11.53 32.19 -22.02
C ASN A 71 13.02 31.81 -21.80
N SER A 72 13.34 30.59 -21.34
CA SER A 72 14.74 30.18 -21.09
C SER A 72 15.13 28.86 -21.77
N THR A 73 16.21 28.89 -22.55
CA THR A 73 16.94 27.68 -22.93
C THR A 73 17.78 27.21 -21.76
N GLU A 74 17.88 25.90 -21.55
CA GLU A 74 18.77 25.32 -20.54
C GLU A 74 19.88 24.55 -21.24
N ASP A 75 21.09 24.63 -20.68
CA ASP A 75 22.27 23.95 -21.19
C ASP A 75 22.64 22.78 -20.29
N ILE A 76 22.74 21.59 -20.90
CA ILE A 76 23.20 20.38 -20.24
C ILE A 76 24.67 20.18 -20.58
N TRP A 77 25.56 20.41 -19.61
CA TRP A 77 26.99 20.33 -19.81
C TRP A 77 27.48 18.88 -19.87
N LEU A 78 28.11 18.50 -20.99
CA LEU A 78 28.59 17.15 -21.23
C LEU A 78 30.06 17.17 -21.62
N GLN A 79 30.91 16.72 -20.70
CA GLN A 79 32.36 16.77 -20.89
C GLN A 79 32.79 16.05 -22.18
N GLY A 80 33.44 16.79 -23.08
CA GLY A 80 33.95 16.24 -24.34
C GLY A 80 32.94 16.21 -25.48
N LEU A 81 31.72 16.74 -25.30
CA LEU A 81 30.73 16.89 -26.37
C LEU A 81 31.27 17.83 -27.46
N LYS A 82 31.25 17.34 -28.70
CA LYS A 82 31.64 18.13 -29.87
C LYS A 82 30.44 18.89 -30.41
N ASP A 83 30.71 20.08 -30.94
CA ASP A 83 29.66 20.91 -31.54
C ASP A 83 29.00 20.20 -32.72
N ASN A 84 27.68 20.32 -32.78
CA ASN A 84 26.83 19.77 -33.81
C ASN A 84 25.52 20.58 -33.81
N GLU A 85 25.39 21.48 -34.78
CA GLU A 85 24.25 22.40 -34.88
C GLU A 85 22.91 21.67 -35.05
N GLU A 86 22.86 20.62 -35.86
CA GLU A 86 21.64 19.81 -36.08
C GLU A 86 21.16 19.13 -34.79
N LYS A 87 22.10 18.76 -33.92
CA LYS A 87 21.83 18.17 -32.60
C LYS A 87 21.82 19.19 -31.48
N GLY A 88 21.88 20.49 -31.76
CA GLY A 88 21.92 21.54 -30.74
C GLY A 88 23.07 21.37 -29.74
N PHE A 89 24.18 20.76 -30.16
CA PHE A 89 25.38 20.65 -29.36
C PHE A 89 26.25 21.87 -29.63
N ALA A 90 26.57 22.63 -28.60
CA ALA A 90 27.41 23.82 -28.71
C ALA A 90 28.19 24.04 -27.42
N HIS A 91 29.47 24.38 -27.55
CA HIS A 91 30.36 24.74 -26.43
C HIS A 91 30.45 23.65 -25.35
N GLY A 92 30.37 22.38 -25.75
CA GLY A 92 30.38 21.25 -24.82
C GLY A 92 29.07 21.01 -24.08
N SER A 93 27.97 21.64 -24.51
CA SER A 93 26.65 21.47 -23.92
C SER A 93 25.60 21.04 -24.95
N LEU A 94 24.60 20.28 -24.50
CA LEU A 94 23.36 20.06 -25.23
C LEU A 94 22.38 21.18 -24.85
N LEU A 95 22.05 22.03 -25.82
CA LEU A 95 21.06 23.08 -25.65
C LEU A 95 19.65 22.50 -25.75
N LEU A 96 18.87 22.64 -24.69
CA LEU A 96 17.46 22.25 -24.65
C LEU A 96 16.57 23.50 -24.67
N SER A 97 15.66 23.53 -25.64
CA SER A 97 14.56 24.51 -25.67
C SER A 97 13.57 24.27 -24.53
N CYS A 98 12.82 25.31 -24.15
CA CYS A 98 11.72 25.19 -23.18
C CYS A 98 10.76 24.06 -23.55
N ASP A 99 10.44 23.90 -24.83
CA ASP A 99 9.51 22.88 -25.31
C ASP A 99 10.05 21.45 -25.14
N GLN A 100 11.36 21.24 -25.33
CA GLN A 100 11.99 19.95 -25.06
C GLN A 100 11.94 19.60 -23.57
N ILE A 101 12.25 20.55 -22.70
CA ILE A 101 12.20 20.35 -21.24
C ILE A 101 10.76 20.16 -20.79
N ALA A 102 9.82 20.95 -21.31
CA ALA A 102 8.40 20.74 -21.11
C ALA A 102 7.98 19.33 -21.55
N GLY A 103 8.51 18.82 -22.66
CA GLY A 103 8.31 17.45 -23.13
C GLY A 103 8.74 16.37 -22.14
N ILE A 104 9.80 16.62 -21.35
CA ILE A 104 10.25 15.72 -20.27
C ILE A 104 9.24 15.74 -19.10
N PHE A 105 8.64 16.89 -18.79
CA PHE A 105 7.71 17.05 -17.66
C PHE A 105 6.28 16.59 -17.97
N ARG A 106 5.76 16.93 -19.16
CA ARG A 106 4.35 16.75 -19.55
C ARG A 106 3.81 15.35 -19.26
N PRO A 107 4.48 14.23 -19.60
CA PRO A 107 3.94 12.89 -19.36
C PRO A 107 3.61 12.63 -17.89
N CYS A 108 4.51 13.05 -16.99
CA CYS A 108 4.33 12.92 -15.55
C CYS A 108 3.21 13.83 -15.04
N LEU A 109 3.20 15.09 -15.46
CA LEU A 109 2.18 16.07 -15.05
C LEU A 109 0.77 15.68 -15.53
N ASP A 110 0.66 15.15 -16.75
CA ASP A 110 -0.59 14.66 -17.31
C ASP A 110 -1.13 13.44 -16.57
N ALA A 111 -0.27 12.49 -16.23
CA ALA A 111 -0.65 11.32 -15.45
C ALA A 111 -1.19 11.74 -14.06
N ILE A 112 -0.54 12.70 -13.39
CA ILE A 112 -1.02 13.24 -12.11
C ILE A 112 -2.37 13.94 -12.28
N ALA A 113 -2.53 14.80 -13.28
CA ALA A 113 -3.79 15.50 -13.52
C ALA A 113 -4.95 14.53 -13.82
N LYS A 114 -4.69 13.48 -14.61
CA LYS A 114 -5.66 12.41 -14.90
C LYS A 114 -6.03 11.62 -13.65
N LEU A 115 -5.04 11.28 -12.82
CA LEU A 115 -5.24 10.60 -11.55
C LEU A 115 -6.17 11.40 -10.62
N ILE A 116 -5.90 12.69 -10.44
CA ILE A 116 -6.72 13.57 -9.59
C ILE A 116 -8.15 13.64 -10.13
N LYS A 117 -8.34 13.89 -11.44
CA LYS A 117 -9.68 13.92 -12.07
C LYS A 117 -10.44 12.61 -11.85
N ARG A 118 -9.77 11.46 -11.99
CA ARG A 118 -10.36 10.14 -11.79
C ARG A 118 -10.81 9.95 -10.34
N GLN A 119 -9.99 10.34 -9.37
CA GLN A 119 -10.30 10.21 -7.95
C GLN A 119 -11.45 11.13 -7.52
N VAL A 120 -11.46 12.38 -7.99
CA VAL A 120 -12.55 13.35 -7.73
C VAL A 120 -13.87 12.84 -8.30
N LYS A 121 -13.86 12.37 -9.55
CA LYS A 121 -15.04 11.76 -10.18
C LYS A 121 -15.51 10.52 -9.42
N ALA A 122 -14.59 9.67 -8.96
CA ALA A 122 -14.93 8.47 -8.19
C ALA A 122 -15.56 8.81 -6.83
N ALA A 123 -15.07 9.84 -6.13
CA ALA A 123 -15.65 10.31 -4.87
C ALA A 123 -17.12 10.72 -5.07
N LYS A 124 -17.41 11.47 -6.12
CA LYS A 124 -18.78 11.88 -6.43
C LYS A 124 -19.66 10.70 -6.85
N GLN A 125 -19.19 9.86 -7.77
CA GLN A 125 -20.01 8.79 -8.34
C GLN A 125 -20.24 7.61 -7.40
N LYS A 126 -19.24 7.25 -6.58
CA LYS A 126 -19.30 6.04 -5.75
C LYS A 126 -19.72 6.32 -4.31
N LYS A 127 -19.42 7.51 -3.80
CA LYS A 127 -19.66 7.86 -2.39
C LYS A 127 -20.57 9.08 -2.22
N ASN A 128 -21.02 9.70 -3.33
CA ASN A 128 -21.78 10.95 -3.32
C ASN A 128 -21.09 12.08 -2.54
N LEU A 129 -19.76 12.13 -2.60
CA LEU A 129 -18.94 13.15 -1.93
C LEU A 129 -18.50 14.22 -2.94
N GLU A 130 -18.64 15.49 -2.55
CA GLU A 130 -18.03 16.61 -3.27
C GLU A 130 -16.63 16.88 -2.74
N VAL A 131 -15.67 17.06 -3.64
CA VAL A 131 -14.29 17.38 -3.26
C VAL A 131 -14.16 18.91 -3.22
N GLU A 132 -14.03 19.45 -2.02
CA GLU A 132 -13.85 20.89 -1.82
C GLU A 132 -12.43 21.33 -2.18
N GLN A 133 -11.42 20.57 -1.77
CA GLN A 133 -10.01 20.94 -1.93
C GLN A 133 -9.13 19.73 -2.23
N VAL A 134 -8.07 19.94 -3.01
CA VAL A 134 -6.96 19.00 -3.23
C VAL A 134 -5.71 19.58 -2.58
N VAL A 135 -5.22 18.92 -1.53
CA VAL A 135 -4.01 19.34 -0.82
C VAL A 135 -2.78 18.62 -1.40
N LEU A 136 -1.86 19.38 -1.99
CA LEU A 136 -0.60 18.85 -2.51
C LEU A 136 0.46 18.79 -1.41
N ILE A 137 1.01 17.59 -1.21
CA ILE A 137 2.05 17.30 -0.22
C ILE A 137 3.22 16.53 -0.86
N GLY A 138 4.35 16.43 -0.15
CA GLY A 138 5.56 15.75 -0.61
C GLY A 138 6.49 16.66 -1.43
N GLY A 139 7.75 16.24 -1.63
CA GLY A 139 8.78 17.09 -2.24
C GLY A 139 8.40 17.63 -3.62
N PHE A 140 7.71 16.84 -4.44
CA PHE A 140 7.33 17.28 -5.79
C PHE A 140 6.23 18.33 -5.80
N ALA A 141 5.41 18.43 -4.75
CA ALA A 141 4.42 19.49 -4.59
C ALA A 141 5.05 20.89 -4.47
N ALA A 142 6.37 21.00 -4.28
CA ALA A 142 7.10 22.27 -4.35
C ALA A 142 7.42 22.71 -5.79
N SER A 143 7.35 21.80 -6.78
CA SER A 143 7.70 22.11 -8.18
C SER A 143 6.78 23.19 -8.77
N PRO A 144 7.34 24.31 -9.29
CA PRO A 144 6.56 25.33 -9.99
C PRO A 144 5.79 24.76 -11.17
N SER A 145 6.43 23.89 -11.96
CA SER A 145 5.79 23.20 -13.10
C SER A 145 4.57 22.38 -12.68
N LEU A 146 4.66 21.60 -11.61
CA LEU A 146 3.50 20.82 -11.14
C LEU A 146 2.35 21.74 -10.73
N ARG A 147 2.65 22.80 -9.98
CA ARG A 147 1.65 23.73 -9.46
C ARG A 147 0.95 24.49 -10.57
N SER A 148 1.70 25.09 -11.50
CA SER A 148 1.13 25.85 -12.61
C SER A 148 0.30 24.94 -13.52
N TYR A 149 0.81 23.74 -13.82
CA TYR A 149 0.11 22.77 -14.65
C TYR A 149 -1.21 22.30 -14.05
N LEU A 150 -1.22 21.94 -12.76
CA LEU A 150 -2.44 21.48 -12.11
C LEU A 150 -3.45 22.62 -11.93
N LYS A 151 -3.03 23.82 -11.56
CA LYS A 151 -3.93 24.99 -11.46
C LYS A 151 -4.65 25.28 -12.77
N ASP A 152 -3.95 25.21 -13.89
CA ASP A 152 -4.54 25.41 -15.21
C ASP A 152 -5.48 24.26 -15.60
N ARG A 153 -5.03 23.00 -15.45
CA ARG A 153 -5.78 21.81 -15.91
C ARG A 153 -6.96 21.41 -15.03
N LEU A 154 -7.02 21.93 -13.81
CA LEU A 154 -8.01 21.60 -12.78
C LEU A 154 -8.64 22.87 -12.20
N ALA A 155 -8.89 23.89 -13.03
CA ALA A 155 -9.39 25.20 -12.59
C ALA A 155 -10.72 25.16 -11.79
N SER A 156 -11.50 24.09 -11.90
CA SER A 156 -12.74 23.89 -11.15
C SER A 156 -12.54 23.27 -9.76
N ILE A 157 -11.29 23.01 -9.35
CA ILE A 157 -10.94 22.33 -8.09
C ILE A 157 -9.96 23.24 -7.35
N ASP A 158 -10.22 23.52 -6.08
CA ASP A 158 -9.31 24.32 -5.28
C ASP A 158 -8.06 23.47 -4.94
N ILE A 159 -6.92 23.87 -5.49
CA ILE A 159 -5.63 23.20 -5.25
C ILE A 159 -4.84 24.00 -4.23
N VAL A 160 -4.69 23.39 -3.05
CA VAL A 160 -3.98 23.97 -1.92
C VAL A 160 -2.60 23.33 -1.82
N CYS A 161 -1.57 24.16 -1.78
CA CYS A 161 -0.22 23.72 -1.41
C CYS A 161 0.07 24.17 0.01
N LEU A 162 0.61 23.28 0.84
CA LEU A 162 1.17 23.69 2.12
C LEU A 162 2.33 24.67 1.90
N LYS A 163 2.67 25.47 2.92
CA LYS A 163 3.86 26.34 2.89
C LYS A 163 5.10 25.54 3.29
N SER A 164 6.25 25.86 2.70
CA SER A 164 7.55 25.33 3.14
C SER A 164 7.84 25.73 4.59
N PRO A 165 8.45 24.88 5.45
CA PRO A 165 8.99 23.55 5.17
C PRO A 165 7.98 22.40 5.25
N ASN A 166 6.73 22.68 5.65
CA ASN A 166 5.73 21.66 5.98
C ASN A 166 5.32 20.77 4.79
N ILE A 167 5.56 21.17 3.54
CA ILE A 167 5.15 20.41 2.35
C ILE A 167 5.81 19.02 2.31
N ALA A 168 7.12 18.96 2.53
CA ALA A 168 7.88 17.73 2.40
C ALA A 168 7.70 16.82 3.64
N THR A 169 7.44 17.40 4.80
CA THR A 169 7.35 16.69 6.08
C THR A 169 5.91 16.49 6.58
N ALA A 170 4.89 16.92 5.83
CA ALA A 170 3.48 16.83 6.22
C ALA A 170 3.06 15.43 6.67
N VAL A 171 3.50 14.40 5.94
CA VAL A 171 3.21 12.99 6.27
C VAL A 171 3.84 12.61 7.61
N ALA A 172 5.11 12.98 7.83
CA ALA A 172 5.80 12.70 9.09
C ALA A 172 5.16 13.45 10.27
N HIS A 173 4.78 14.72 10.09
CA HIS A 173 4.05 15.48 11.10
C HIS A 173 2.71 14.81 11.42
N GLY A 174 1.96 14.39 10.41
CA GLY A 174 0.70 13.65 10.57
C GLY A 174 0.89 12.35 11.36
N ALA A 175 1.95 11.59 11.07
CA ALA A 175 2.29 10.37 11.80
C ALA A 175 2.63 10.64 13.28
N VAL A 176 3.38 11.70 13.57
CA VAL A 176 3.69 12.11 14.96
C VAL A 176 2.41 12.53 15.68
N PHE A 177 1.55 13.37 15.08
CA PHE A 177 0.27 13.72 15.67
C PHE A 177 -0.61 12.49 15.93
N ARG A 178 -0.59 11.52 15.01
CA ARG A 178 -1.31 10.25 15.16
C ARG A 178 -0.78 9.42 16.32
N ALA A 179 0.54 9.33 16.47
CA ALA A 179 1.19 8.60 17.56
C ALA A 179 0.91 9.23 18.94
N LEU A 180 0.75 10.56 19.00
CA LEU A 180 0.44 11.29 20.23
C LEU A 180 -1.01 11.11 20.71
N ASP A 181 -1.95 10.88 19.80
CA ASP A 181 -3.37 10.69 20.14
C ASP A 181 -3.98 9.53 19.35
N LYS A 182 -3.85 8.30 19.86
CA LYS A 182 -4.43 7.11 19.24
C LYS A 182 -5.96 7.01 19.41
N GLU A 183 -6.57 7.74 20.32
CA GLU A 183 -8.01 7.63 20.60
C GLU A 183 -8.82 8.59 19.71
N GLY A 184 -8.27 9.77 19.41
CA GLY A 184 -8.92 10.84 18.64
C GLY A 184 -8.84 10.74 17.12
N GLY A 185 -8.54 9.57 16.55
CA GLY A 185 -8.35 9.40 15.10
C GLY A 185 -9.62 9.50 14.25
N PRO A 186 -9.48 9.54 12.91
CA PRO A 186 -10.59 9.33 11.99
C PRO A 186 -11.02 7.86 11.96
N ARG A 187 -12.29 7.62 11.62
CA ARG A 187 -12.74 6.27 11.21
C ARG A 187 -12.07 5.86 9.90
N ARG A 188 -11.83 4.56 9.69
CA ARG A 188 -11.14 4.05 8.49
C ARG A 188 -11.90 2.90 7.86
N GLU A 189 -11.90 2.85 6.54
CA GLU A 189 -12.38 1.69 5.78
C GLU A 189 -11.25 0.64 5.70
N ILE A 190 -11.52 -0.58 6.16
CA ILE A 190 -10.58 -1.71 6.12
C ILE A 190 -10.40 -2.18 4.67
N LEU A 191 -9.15 -2.37 4.26
CA LEU A 191 -8.81 -2.67 2.86
C LEU A 191 -8.70 -4.15 2.53
N SER A 192 -8.49 -4.97 3.55
CA SER A 192 -8.28 -6.41 3.44
C SER A 192 -9.02 -7.11 4.57
N SER A 193 -9.57 -8.29 4.31
CA SER A 193 -10.16 -9.10 5.36
C SER A 193 -9.06 -9.81 6.15
N TYR A 194 -9.29 -9.98 7.46
CA TYR A 194 -8.38 -10.67 8.37
C TYR A 194 -9.13 -11.76 9.13
N GLY A 195 -8.55 -12.96 9.19
CA GLY A 195 -9.23 -14.11 9.76
C GLY A 195 -8.32 -15.24 10.18
N PHE A 196 -8.87 -16.23 10.87
CA PHE A 196 -8.14 -17.41 11.33
C PHE A 196 -8.78 -18.68 10.80
N LEU A 197 -7.98 -19.75 10.68
CA LEU A 197 -8.52 -21.08 10.37
C LEU A 197 -9.24 -21.65 11.58
N ARG A 198 -10.52 -21.97 11.45
CA ARG A 198 -11.30 -22.69 12.44
C ARG A 198 -11.49 -24.15 12.03
N ARG A 199 -11.60 -24.98 13.05
CA ARG A 199 -12.27 -26.27 12.98
C ARG A 199 -13.73 -26.02 13.37
N GLU A 200 -14.66 -26.36 12.49
CA GLU A 200 -16.08 -26.07 12.68
C GLU A 200 -16.87 -27.38 12.78
N GLU A 201 -17.78 -27.48 13.75
CA GLU A 201 -18.68 -28.65 13.86
C GLU A 201 -19.55 -28.73 12.60
N TYR A 202 -19.68 -29.93 12.04
CA TYR A 202 -20.37 -30.13 10.78
C TYR A 202 -21.87 -29.87 10.91
N ASP A 203 -22.29 -28.69 10.50
CA ASP A 203 -23.69 -28.27 10.44
C ASP A 203 -24.10 -27.79 9.04
N PRO A 204 -24.52 -28.70 8.14
CA PRO A 204 -25.00 -28.33 6.80
C PRO A 204 -26.40 -27.68 6.79
N LYS A 205 -27.09 -27.61 7.94
CA LYS A 205 -28.41 -26.95 8.03
C LYS A 205 -28.27 -25.48 8.44
N GLY A 206 -27.35 -25.18 9.36
CA GLY A 206 -27.08 -23.82 9.83
C GLY A 206 -25.97 -23.09 9.09
N CYS A 207 -25.04 -23.80 8.45
CA CYS A 207 -23.93 -23.21 7.70
C CYS A 207 -23.96 -23.64 6.22
N PRO A 208 -24.34 -22.73 5.29
CA PRO A 208 -24.35 -23.04 3.85
C PRO A 208 -23.00 -23.51 3.29
N ALA A 209 -21.88 -23.01 3.85
CA ALA A 209 -20.53 -23.41 3.43
C ALA A 209 -20.21 -24.88 3.76
N HIS A 210 -20.99 -25.53 4.63
CA HIS A 210 -20.85 -26.95 4.96
C HIS A 210 -21.61 -27.89 4.00
N VAL A 211 -22.52 -27.35 3.19
CA VAL A 211 -23.33 -28.15 2.26
C VAL A 211 -22.41 -28.78 1.20
N GLY A 212 -22.51 -30.11 1.03
CA GLY A 212 -21.70 -30.85 0.07
C GLY A 212 -20.22 -31.04 0.46
N VAL A 213 -19.80 -30.57 1.65
CA VAL A 213 -18.44 -30.77 2.16
C VAL A 213 -18.39 -32.05 3.00
N ASN A 214 -17.37 -32.89 2.75
CA ASN A 214 -17.13 -34.10 3.54
C ASN A 214 -16.49 -33.74 4.89
N PRO A 215 -17.15 -34.01 6.03
CA PRO A 215 -16.56 -33.78 7.33
C PRO A 215 -15.63 -34.92 7.76
N VAL A 216 -14.75 -34.63 8.71
CA VAL A 216 -13.84 -35.57 9.35
C VAL A 216 -14.38 -35.93 10.74
N TYR A 217 -14.43 -37.22 11.05
CA TYR A 217 -14.80 -37.70 12.39
C TYR A 217 -13.63 -37.56 13.37
N GLN A 218 -13.83 -36.83 14.46
CA GLN A 218 -12.88 -36.70 15.55
C GLN A 218 -13.14 -37.80 16.59
N ARG A 219 -12.13 -38.63 16.83
CA ARG A 219 -12.25 -39.81 17.70
C ARG A 219 -12.27 -39.47 19.18
N LEU A 220 -11.70 -38.31 19.55
CA LEU A 220 -11.58 -37.88 20.95
C LEU A 220 -12.90 -37.39 21.54
N ASP A 221 -13.71 -36.64 20.79
CA ASP A 221 -15.00 -36.11 21.25
C ASP A 221 -16.21 -36.76 20.57
N GLY A 222 -15.99 -37.59 19.55
CA GLY A 222 -17.03 -38.30 18.81
C GLY A 222 -17.83 -37.43 17.84
N LYS A 223 -17.35 -36.23 17.51
CA LYS A 223 -18.05 -35.28 16.63
C LYS A 223 -17.49 -35.26 15.20
N ARG A 224 -18.23 -34.65 14.28
CA ARG A 224 -17.83 -34.46 12.88
C ARG A 224 -17.47 -33.00 12.66
N TYR A 225 -16.36 -32.75 11.99
CA TYR A 225 -15.82 -31.41 11.80
C TYR A 225 -15.40 -31.14 10.36
N ILE A 226 -15.49 -29.88 9.94
CA ILE A 226 -14.77 -29.39 8.78
C ILE A 226 -13.54 -28.65 9.28
N ASN A 227 -12.37 -29.10 8.84
CA ASN A 227 -11.09 -28.49 9.19
C ASN A 227 -10.70 -27.43 8.16
N ASN A 228 -9.89 -26.47 8.61
CA ASN A 228 -9.29 -25.42 7.79
C ASN A 228 -10.34 -24.53 7.10
N CYS A 229 -11.47 -24.25 7.77
CA CYS A 229 -12.40 -23.20 7.36
C CYS A 229 -11.84 -21.86 7.79
N ILE A 230 -11.83 -20.85 6.93
CA ILE A 230 -11.42 -19.52 7.37
C ILE A 230 -12.60 -18.75 7.95
N HIS A 231 -12.40 -18.15 9.12
CA HIS A 231 -13.34 -17.21 9.69
C HIS A 231 -12.78 -15.78 9.56
N TRP A 232 -13.27 -15.03 8.58
CA TRP A 232 -12.93 -13.62 8.37
C TRP A 232 -13.59 -12.76 9.46
N LEU A 233 -12.82 -12.46 10.50
CA LEU A 233 -13.27 -11.72 11.68
C LEU A 233 -13.38 -10.22 11.40
N ILE A 234 -12.45 -9.68 10.62
CA ILE A 234 -12.49 -8.32 10.09
C ILE A 234 -12.68 -8.42 8.58
N LYS A 235 -13.61 -7.65 8.02
CA LYS A 235 -13.94 -7.74 6.59
C LYS A 235 -13.56 -6.48 5.85
N LYS A 236 -13.03 -6.66 4.63
CA LYS A 236 -12.82 -5.56 3.69
C LYS A 236 -14.09 -4.73 3.51
N GLY A 237 -13.94 -3.41 3.52
CA GLY A 237 -15.03 -2.43 3.38
C GLY A 237 -15.68 -2.05 4.71
N GLU A 238 -15.35 -2.72 5.81
CA GLU A 238 -15.83 -2.34 7.14
C GLU A 238 -15.24 -0.99 7.56
N VAL A 239 -16.07 -0.10 8.12
CA VAL A 239 -15.62 1.19 8.65
C VAL A 239 -15.42 1.07 10.14
N VAL A 240 -14.16 1.13 10.58
CA VAL A 240 -13.76 0.93 11.97
C VAL A 240 -13.41 2.25 12.67
N PRO A 241 -13.68 2.38 13.98
CA PRO A 241 -13.15 3.48 14.79
C PRO A 241 -11.62 3.41 14.90
N PRO A 242 -10.96 4.46 15.42
CA PRO A 242 -9.49 4.50 15.58
C PRO A 242 -8.91 3.35 16.39
N LYS A 243 -9.72 2.78 17.27
CA LYS A 243 -9.39 1.64 18.11
C LYS A 243 -10.57 0.70 18.15
N GLN A 244 -10.36 -0.52 17.68
CA GLN A 244 -11.40 -1.55 17.66
C GLN A 244 -10.80 -2.87 18.09
N LYS A 245 -11.52 -3.61 18.93
CA LYS A 245 -11.17 -5.00 19.27
C LYS A 245 -12.17 -5.94 18.63
N TYR A 246 -11.66 -7.03 18.09
CA TYR A 246 -12.44 -8.16 17.60
C TYR A 246 -12.02 -9.40 18.37
N SER A 247 -13.00 -10.13 18.86
CA SER A 247 -12.80 -11.35 19.63
C SER A 247 -13.41 -12.55 18.89
N LEU A 248 -12.71 -13.67 18.96
CA LEU A 248 -13.18 -14.95 18.46
C LEU A 248 -12.96 -16.02 19.52
N ASP A 249 -14.04 -16.59 20.02
CA ASP A 249 -13.98 -17.76 20.87
C ASP A 249 -13.42 -18.94 20.07
N ALA A 250 -12.38 -19.56 20.64
CA ALA A 250 -11.65 -20.66 20.04
C ALA A 250 -11.44 -21.78 21.06
N TYR A 251 -11.14 -22.96 20.54
CA TYR A 251 -10.75 -24.08 21.38
C TYR A 251 -9.83 -25.03 20.63
N GLN A 252 -9.05 -25.78 21.40
CA GLN A 252 -8.22 -26.86 20.87
C GLN A 252 -8.30 -28.08 21.79
N ILE A 253 -8.32 -29.26 21.14
CA ILE A 253 -8.35 -30.56 21.81
C ILE A 253 -6.94 -31.14 21.75
N PHE A 254 -6.40 -31.51 22.91
CA PHE A 254 -5.08 -32.10 23.06
C PHE A 254 -5.18 -33.50 23.64
N ARG A 255 -4.31 -34.41 23.19
CA ARG A 255 -4.17 -35.71 23.84
C ARG A 255 -3.53 -35.53 25.22
N ALA A 256 -3.90 -36.38 26.18
CA ALA A 256 -3.36 -36.30 27.55
C ALA A 256 -1.83 -36.46 27.62
N ASP A 257 -1.26 -37.27 26.72
CA ASP A 257 0.15 -37.64 26.67
C ASP A 257 1.03 -36.68 25.83
N GLY A 258 0.43 -35.70 25.14
CA GLY A 258 1.14 -34.82 24.21
C GLY A 258 1.51 -33.45 24.79
N GLU A 259 2.37 -32.73 24.07
CA GLU A 259 2.58 -31.29 24.28
C GLU A 259 1.33 -30.51 23.88
N MET A 260 1.11 -29.37 24.55
CA MET A 260 -0.07 -28.53 24.33
C MET A 260 0.30 -27.24 23.62
N ILE A 261 0.70 -27.34 22.35
CA ILE A 261 1.06 -26.18 21.52
C ILE A 261 -0.14 -25.74 20.69
N VAL A 262 -0.53 -24.48 20.85
CA VAL A 262 -1.51 -23.79 20.00
C VAL A 262 -0.74 -23.03 18.94
N GLU A 263 -0.96 -23.35 17.66
CA GLU A 263 -0.45 -22.59 16.51
C GLU A 263 -1.64 -21.97 15.77
N GLU A 264 -1.66 -20.64 15.70
CA GLU A 264 -2.74 -19.88 15.08
C GLU A 264 -2.20 -18.99 13.96
N LYS A 265 -2.71 -19.20 12.75
CA LYS A 265 -2.31 -18.43 11.56
C LYS A 265 -3.35 -17.37 11.26
N LEU A 266 -2.90 -16.12 11.29
CA LEU A 266 -3.66 -14.98 10.80
C LEU A 266 -3.54 -14.95 9.28
N TYR A 267 -4.67 -15.00 8.61
CA TYR A 267 -4.78 -14.87 7.17
C TYR A 267 -5.25 -13.48 6.78
N VAL A 268 -4.82 -13.01 5.61
CA VAL A 268 -5.23 -11.76 4.98
C VAL A 268 -5.70 -12.03 3.55
N SER A 269 -6.72 -11.30 3.09
CA SER A 269 -7.14 -11.33 1.69
C SER A 269 -7.72 -9.98 1.25
N ASP A 270 -7.34 -9.53 0.06
CA ASP A 270 -7.86 -8.29 -0.55
C ASP A 270 -9.20 -8.49 -1.26
N THR A 271 -9.73 -9.71 -1.30
CA THR A 271 -10.93 -10.08 -2.09
C THR A 271 -11.96 -10.86 -1.27
N SER A 272 -11.51 -11.71 -0.36
CA SER A 272 -12.38 -12.64 0.37
C SER A 272 -13.17 -11.92 1.46
N THR A 273 -14.48 -12.18 1.58
CA THR A 273 -15.33 -11.58 2.63
C THR A 273 -16.31 -12.58 3.26
N GLU A 274 -16.33 -13.82 2.77
CA GLU A 274 -17.26 -14.87 3.21
C GLU A 274 -16.53 -15.91 4.07
N SER A 275 -17.00 -16.10 5.30
CA SER A 275 -16.42 -17.04 6.27
C SER A 275 -16.89 -18.48 6.04
N HIS A 276 -16.32 -19.43 6.77
CA HIS A 276 -16.71 -20.85 6.87
C HIS A 276 -16.34 -21.72 5.66
N TYR A 277 -15.86 -21.11 4.58
CA TYR A 277 -15.29 -21.85 3.46
C TYR A 277 -13.88 -22.35 3.79
N LYS A 278 -13.55 -23.55 3.28
CA LYS A 278 -12.20 -24.11 3.43
C LYS A 278 -11.16 -23.21 2.76
N LEU A 279 -9.93 -23.23 3.27
CA LEU A 279 -8.82 -22.43 2.73
C LEU A 279 -8.61 -22.63 1.22
N ASN A 280 -8.83 -23.84 0.72
CA ASN A 280 -8.68 -24.19 -0.70
C ASN A 280 -9.94 -23.96 -1.56
N HIS A 281 -10.97 -23.32 -1.01
CA HIS A 281 -12.20 -23.00 -1.74
C HIS A 281 -12.00 -21.75 -2.61
N PRO A 282 -12.65 -21.64 -3.78
CA PRO A 282 -12.55 -20.44 -4.64
C PRO A 282 -12.84 -19.12 -3.92
N ASN A 283 -13.77 -19.11 -2.95
CA ASN A 283 -14.07 -17.92 -2.13
C ASN A 283 -12.88 -17.39 -1.31
N ASN A 284 -11.82 -18.17 -1.16
CA ASN A 284 -10.61 -17.82 -0.41
C ASN A 284 -9.37 -17.78 -1.31
N GLU A 285 -9.54 -17.73 -2.64
CA GLU A 285 -8.44 -17.61 -3.58
C GLU A 285 -7.63 -16.33 -3.31
N GLY A 286 -6.31 -16.48 -3.22
CA GLY A 286 -5.41 -15.38 -2.88
C GLY A 286 -5.34 -15.02 -1.39
N ALA A 287 -5.90 -15.84 -0.49
CA ALA A 287 -5.66 -15.69 0.94
C ALA A 287 -4.21 -16.06 1.30
N GLU A 288 -3.53 -15.18 2.03
CA GLU A 288 -2.12 -15.32 2.41
C GLU A 288 -1.97 -15.29 3.93
N VAL A 289 -0.89 -15.89 4.45
CA VAL A 289 -0.58 -15.81 5.89
C VAL A 289 0.05 -14.46 6.20
N ALA A 290 -0.59 -13.67 7.05
CA ALA A 290 -0.09 -12.39 7.54
C ALA A 290 0.81 -12.54 8.78
N GLY A 291 0.61 -13.61 9.57
CA GLY A 291 1.40 -13.88 10.76
C GLY A 291 1.00 -15.18 11.44
N THR A 292 1.85 -15.63 12.35
CA THR A 292 1.63 -16.85 13.15
C THR A 292 1.80 -16.52 14.64
N LEU A 293 0.87 -16.98 15.45
CA LEU A 293 0.93 -17.00 16.90
C LEU A 293 1.19 -18.43 17.35
N GLU A 294 2.19 -18.64 18.19
CA GLU A 294 2.47 -19.93 18.81
C GLU A 294 2.49 -19.77 20.33
N VAL A 295 1.74 -20.62 21.04
CA VAL A 295 1.67 -20.61 22.50
C VAL A 295 1.79 -22.03 23.04
N ASN A 296 2.77 -22.24 23.91
CA ASN A 296 2.92 -23.49 24.63
C ASN A 296 2.13 -23.43 25.95
N LEU A 297 1.09 -24.25 26.04
CA LEU A 297 0.17 -24.36 27.17
C LEU A 297 0.43 -25.61 28.02
N THR A 298 1.56 -26.29 27.84
CA THR A 298 1.87 -27.56 28.53
C THR A 298 1.89 -27.38 30.06
N SER A 299 2.34 -26.22 30.56
CA SER A 299 2.32 -25.93 31.99
C SER A 299 0.92 -25.96 32.61
N LEU A 300 -0.14 -25.72 31.84
CA LEU A 300 -1.51 -25.77 32.36
C LEU A 300 -1.89 -27.16 32.85
N LYS A 301 -1.47 -28.23 32.15
CA LYS A 301 -1.72 -29.60 32.62
C LYS A 301 -0.80 -29.98 33.79
N ASP A 302 0.47 -29.55 33.74
CA ASP A 302 1.46 -29.90 34.77
C ASP A 302 1.12 -29.26 36.13
N GLU A 303 0.52 -28.07 36.10
CA GLU A 303 0.04 -27.33 37.27
C GLU A 303 -1.42 -27.65 37.65
N ASN A 304 -2.06 -28.63 37.00
CA ASN A 304 -3.47 -29.01 37.22
C ASN A 304 -4.47 -27.84 37.08
N LYS A 305 -4.21 -26.90 36.16
CA LYS A 305 -5.09 -25.73 35.89
C LYS A 305 -6.22 -26.02 34.90
N ILE A 306 -6.20 -27.18 34.25
CA ILE A 306 -7.20 -27.62 33.27
C ILE A 306 -7.69 -29.03 33.59
N GLN A 307 -8.95 -29.29 33.25
CA GLN A 307 -9.57 -30.57 33.54
C GLN A 307 -9.30 -31.59 32.43
N LEU A 308 -8.93 -32.81 32.83
CA LEU A 308 -8.83 -33.95 31.93
C LEU A 308 -10.21 -34.55 31.69
N GLU A 309 -10.58 -34.71 30.42
CA GLU A 309 -11.87 -35.26 30.00
C GLU A 309 -11.72 -36.67 29.43
N ARG A 310 -12.79 -37.47 29.53
CA ARG A 310 -12.85 -38.81 28.95
C ARG A 310 -13.75 -38.83 27.73
N GLY A 311 -13.15 -39.15 26.59
CA GLY A 311 -13.81 -39.32 25.31
C GLY A 311 -14.05 -40.77 24.91
N PRO A 312 -14.67 -41.01 23.73
CA PRO A 312 -14.92 -42.36 23.23
C PRO A 312 -13.66 -43.22 23.04
N ASN A 313 -12.50 -42.59 22.77
CA ASN A 313 -11.25 -43.29 22.45
C ASN A 313 -10.03 -42.80 23.24
N GLY A 314 -10.23 -42.26 24.44
CA GLY A 314 -9.12 -41.89 25.32
C GLY A 314 -9.39 -40.65 26.18
N LEU A 315 -8.35 -40.23 26.89
CA LEU A 315 -8.35 -39.02 27.71
C LEU A 315 -7.79 -37.85 26.91
N TYR A 316 -8.41 -36.69 27.03
CA TYR A 316 -8.01 -35.47 26.32
C TYR A 316 -8.20 -34.22 27.18
N TYR A 317 -7.50 -33.15 26.84
CA TYR A 317 -7.73 -31.81 27.37
C TYR A 317 -8.51 -30.97 26.35
N HIS A 318 -9.50 -30.23 26.83
CA HIS A 318 -10.24 -29.25 26.05
C HIS A 318 -9.88 -27.86 26.53
N VAL A 319 -9.07 -27.14 25.76
CA VAL A 319 -8.65 -25.79 26.11
C VAL A 319 -9.48 -24.81 25.30
N LYS A 320 -10.23 -23.94 25.99
CA LYS A 320 -10.93 -22.81 25.40
C LYS A 320 -10.09 -21.55 25.60
N PHE A 321 -10.04 -20.71 24.58
CA PHE A 321 -9.31 -19.44 24.62
C PHE A 321 -10.00 -18.44 23.69
N GLU A 322 -9.72 -17.16 23.90
CA GLU A 322 -10.22 -16.08 23.05
C GLU A 322 -9.05 -15.58 22.18
N LEU A 323 -9.26 -15.53 20.87
CA LEU A 323 -8.36 -14.84 19.96
C LEU A 323 -8.82 -13.40 19.81
N VAL A 324 -7.94 -12.45 20.12
CA VAL A 324 -8.24 -11.03 20.06
C VAL A 324 -7.38 -10.36 19.00
N ILE A 325 -8.02 -9.70 18.03
CA ILE A 325 -7.36 -8.77 17.11
C ILE A 325 -7.66 -7.35 17.57
N GLU A 326 -6.62 -6.59 17.88
CA GLU A 326 -6.71 -5.15 18.15
C GLU A 326 -6.27 -4.38 16.90
N VAL A 327 -7.17 -3.56 16.37
CA VAL A 327 -6.89 -2.65 15.26
C VAL A 327 -6.61 -1.29 15.85
N ASP A 328 -5.33 -0.91 15.85
CA ASP A 328 -4.84 0.41 16.27
C ASP A 328 -4.55 1.26 15.03
N GLY A 329 -5.29 2.37 14.89
CA GLY A 329 -5.09 3.35 13.84
C GLY A 329 -4.16 4.49 14.22
#